data_AF-A0A1Q3BDC8-F1
#
_entry.id   AF-A0A1Q3BDC8-F1
#
_cell.length_a   1.000
_cell.length_b   1.000
_cell.length_c   1.000
_cell.angle_alpha   90.00
_cell.angle_beta   90.00
_cell.angle_gamma   90.00
#
_symmetry.space_group_name_H-M   'P 1'
#
loop_
_entity.id
_entity.type
_entity.pdbx_description
1 polymer ?
#
loop_
_entity_poly.entity_id
_entity_poly.type
_entity_poly.pdbx_seq_one_letter_code
_entity_poly.pdbx_strand_id
1 'polypeptide(L)'
;FSTKQAWQLIRRASEVVPWCKLVWFSKRIPKHSFCLWLTILRAHKTKDKLLNWGLILSTRCVFHCGGSESIDHLFFECPYTRDIWRDALRRCNIFKNILPWVEEVQWLEAYARGTNFPTVLMSLSVGATVYHIWLERNRRCFRNLFLLRDEIIKRIREDVGRKNISTRY
;
A
#
# COMPACT_ATOMS: atom_id res chain seq x y z
N PHE A 1 17.80 -26.69 -22.75
CA PHE A 1 17.98 -25.95 -21.48
C PHE A 1 16.89 -24.89 -21.38
N SER A 2 16.14 -24.81 -20.27
CA SER A 2 15.14 -23.75 -20.06
C SER A 2 15.40 -22.98 -18.76
N THR A 3 15.20 -21.67 -18.79
CA THR A 3 15.31 -20.79 -17.61
C THR A 3 14.36 -21.23 -16.49
N LYS A 4 13.19 -21.78 -16.84
CA LYS A 4 12.23 -22.35 -15.88
C LYS A 4 12.82 -23.52 -15.09
N GLN A 5 13.47 -24.47 -15.77
CA GLN A 5 14.08 -25.64 -15.12
C GLN A 5 15.26 -25.23 -14.24
N ALA A 6 16.14 -24.35 -14.73
CA ALA A 6 17.26 -23.82 -13.94
C ALA A 6 16.77 -23.11 -12.67
N TRP A 7 15.70 -22.30 -12.77
CA TRP A 7 15.10 -21.65 -11.61
C TRP A 7 14.53 -22.63 -10.60
N GLN A 8 13.85 -23.69 -11.05
CA GLN A 8 13.31 -24.71 -10.15
C GLN A 8 14.41 -25.48 -9.40
N LEU A 9 15.57 -25.69 -10.02
CA LEU A 9 16.70 -26.38 -9.40
C LEU A 9 17.41 -25.52 -8.34
N ILE A 10 17.51 -24.21 -8.57
CA ILE A 10 18.25 -23.30 -7.67
C ILE A 10 17.35 -22.77 -6.54
N ARG A 11 16.05 -22.60 -6.77
CA ARG A 11 15.16 -22.00 -5.76
C ARG A 11 14.97 -22.96 -4.58
N ARG A 12 14.98 -22.41 -3.37
CA ARG A 12 14.38 -23.07 -2.21
C ARG A 12 12.87 -22.87 -2.28
N ALA A 13 12.10 -23.95 -2.36
CA ALA A 13 10.65 -23.86 -2.29
C ALA A 13 10.25 -23.42 -0.88
N SER A 14 9.47 -22.34 -0.79
CA SER A 14 8.85 -21.87 0.44
C SER A 14 7.34 -21.87 0.28
N GLU A 15 6.62 -21.85 1.39
CA GLU A 15 5.17 -21.77 1.38
C GLU A 15 4.68 -20.49 0.69
N VAL A 16 3.53 -20.60 0.03
CA VAL A 16 2.91 -19.44 -0.61
C VAL A 16 2.35 -18.54 0.47
N VAL A 17 2.94 -17.37 0.60
CA VAL A 17 2.51 -16.33 1.53
C VAL A 17 1.08 -15.83 1.22
N PRO A 18 0.22 -15.61 2.24
CA PRO A 18 -1.19 -15.23 2.04
C PRO A 18 -1.40 -13.95 1.21
N TRP A 19 -0.55 -12.94 1.39
CA TRP A 19 -0.58 -11.68 0.64
C TRP A 19 -0.14 -11.77 -0.82
N CYS A 20 0.33 -12.92 -1.30
CA CYS A 20 0.84 -13.06 -2.67
C CYS A 20 -0.18 -12.61 -3.73
N LYS A 21 -1.46 -12.97 -3.55
CA LYS A 21 -2.54 -12.59 -4.48
C LYS A 21 -2.91 -11.11 -4.41
N LEU A 22 -2.74 -10.48 -3.24
CA LEU A 22 -2.95 -9.04 -3.05
C LEU A 22 -1.86 -8.22 -3.76
N VAL A 23 -0.60 -8.66 -3.65
CA VAL A 23 0.56 -7.91 -4.17
C VAL A 23 0.85 -8.23 -5.64
N TRP A 24 0.82 -9.51 -6.01
CA TRP A 24 1.35 -10.04 -7.27
C TRP A 24 0.25 -10.54 -8.23
N PHE A 25 -0.86 -9.82 -8.35
CA PHE A 25 -1.92 -10.13 -9.32
C PHE A 25 -1.55 -9.67 -10.76
N SER A 26 -2.21 -10.24 -11.76
CA SER A 26 -1.88 -10.01 -13.18
C SER A 26 -2.01 -8.53 -13.59
N LYS A 27 -3.11 -7.88 -13.20
CA LYS A 27 -3.44 -6.50 -13.61
C LYS A 27 -2.74 -5.42 -12.78
N ARG A 28 -1.72 -5.77 -11.99
CA ARG A 28 -1.06 -4.85 -11.05
C ARG A 28 -0.31 -3.71 -11.74
N ILE A 29 -0.08 -2.63 -10.99
CA ILE A 29 0.87 -1.57 -11.37
C ILE A 29 2.20 -1.87 -10.67
N PRO A 30 3.30 -2.19 -11.38
CA PRO A 30 4.52 -2.71 -10.77
C PRO A 30 5.09 -1.86 -9.63
N LYS A 31 5.19 -0.54 -9.80
CA LYS A 31 5.66 0.39 -8.76
C LYS A 31 4.77 0.38 -7.50
N HIS A 32 3.47 0.20 -7.66
CA HIS A 32 2.52 0.13 -6.55
C HIS A 32 2.64 -1.20 -5.81
N SER A 33 2.71 -2.31 -6.54
CA SER A 33 2.92 -3.63 -5.94
C SER A 33 4.24 -3.72 -5.19
N PHE A 34 5.32 -3.15 -5.74
CA PHE A 34 6.60 -3.12 -5.05
C PHE A 34 6.52 -2.32 -3.74
N CYS A 35 5.89 -1.15 -3.76
CA CYS A 35 5.68 -0.36 -2.55
C CYS A 35 4.79 -1.09 -1.53
N LEU A 36 3.71 -1.74 -1.99
CA LEU A 36 2.82 -2.52 -1.14
C LEU A 36 3.54 -3.70 -0.50
N TRP A 37 4.34 -4.43 -1.27
CA TRP A 37 5.19 -5.52 -0.78
C TRP A 37 6.11 -5.05 0.35
N LEU A 38 6.83 -3.94 0.16
CA LEU A 38 7.66 -3.34 1.21
C LEU A 38 6.84 -2.94 2.44
N THR A 39 5.59 -2.53 2.25
CA THR A 39 4.71 -2.14 3.36
C THR A 39 4.30 -3.37 4.18
N ILE A 40 3.88 -4.44 3.51
CA ILE A 40 3.51 -5.72 4.15
C ILE A 40 4.69 -6.31 4.91
N LEU A 41 5.89 -6.25 4.32
CA LEU A 41 7.12 -6.69 4.99
C LEU A 41 7.61 -5.72 6.07
N ARG A 42 6.91 -4.61 6.32
CA ARG A 42 7.34 -3.53 7.21
C ARG A 42 8.78 -3.14 6.91
N ALA A 43 9.17 -2.99 5.64
CA ALA A 43 10.54 -2.72 5.20
C ALA A 43 10.83 -1.23 4.96
N HIS A 44 9.79 -0.39 4.96
CA HIS A 44 9.90 1.07 4.84
C HIS A 44 10.70 1.71 5.99
N LYS A 45 11.44 2.78 5.70
CA LYS A 45 12.20 3.56 6.70
C LYS A 45 11.35 4.65 7.33
N THR A 46 10.42 4.24 8.17
CA THR A 46 9.56 5.10 9.00
C THR A 46 10.36 5.73 10.15
N LYS A 47 9.88 6.85 10.71
CA LYS A 47 10.60 7.57 11.76
C LYS A 47 10.80 6.76 13.04
N ASP A 48 9.85 5.91 13.45
CA ASP A 48 10.04 4.97 14.56
C ASP A 48 11.35 4.15 14.43
N LYS A 49 11.65 3.64 13.24
CA LYS A 49 12.90 2.90 12.98
C LYS A 49 14.12 3.79 12.98
N LEU A 50 14.01 4.99 12.41
CA LEU A 50 15.12 5.95 12.40
C LEU A 50 15.45 6.43 13.83
N LEU A 51 14.45 6.57 14.70
CA LEU A 51 14.62 6.85 16.12
C LEU A 51 15.34 5.69 16.81
N ASN A 52 14.90 4.45 16.58
CA ASN A 52 15.55 3.26 17.13
C ASN A 52 17.01 3.10 16.68
N TRP A 53 17.37 3.67 15.53
CA TRP A 53 18.74 3.72 15.02
C TRP A 53 19.55 4.93 15.51
N GLY A 54 18.95 5.81 16.33
CA GLY A 54 19.61 7.01 16.84
C GLY A 54 19.83 8.11 15.80
N LEU A 55 19.14 8.06 14.64
CA LEU A 55 19.34 9.02 13.54
C LEU A 55 18.48 10.28 13.67
N ILE A 56 17.42 10.23 14.47
CA ILE A 56 16.50 11.34 14.70
C ILE A 56 16.05 11.37 16.16
N LEU A 57 15.53 12.52 16.61
CA LEU A 57 15.08 12.71 17.99
C LEU A 57 13.55 12.73 18.15
N SER A 58 12.80 12.77 17.04
CA SER A 58 11.34 12.89 17.07
C SER A 58 10.66 12.06 16.00
N THR A 59 9.68 11.27 16.43
CA THR A 59 8.86 10.43 15.56
C THR A 59 7.55 11.10 15.17
N ARG A 60 7.34 12.39 15.45
CA ARG A 60 6.09 13.10 15.10
C ARG A 60 5.69 12.84 13.66
N CYS A 61 4.43 12.45 13.49
CA CYS A 61 3.85 12.09 12.20
C CYS A 61 4.01 13.23 11.21
N VAL A 62 4.51 12.92 10.01
CA VAL A 62 4.74 13.90 8.94
C VAL A 62 3.46 14.58 8.46
N PHE A 63 2.30 13.97 8.72
CA PHE A 63 1.00 14.52 8.39
C PHE A 63 0.46 15.47 9.47
N HIS A 64 1.25 15.78 10.50
CA HIS A 64 0.92 16.73 11.57
C HIS A 64 -0.38 16.42 12.32
N CYS A 65 -0.74 15.14 12.44
CA CYS A 65 -1.95 14.70 13.12
C CYS A 65 -1.82 14.52 14.65
N GLY A 66 -0.66 14.86 15.23
CA GLY A 66 -0.37 14.70 16.66
C GLY A 66 0.17 13.33 17.07
N GLY A 67 0.03 12.29 16.24
CA GLY A 67 0.58 10.94 16.51
C GLY A 67 2.07 10.78 16.16
N SER A 68 2.62 9.59 16.47
CA SER A 68 3.97 9.16 16.09
C SER A 68 3.94 8.30 14.82
N GLU A 69 4.88 8.51 13.91
CA GLU A 69 4.99 7.77 12.65
C GLU A 69 5.56 6.37 12.86
N SER A 70 4.70 5.38 12.69
CA SER A 70 5.00 3.97 12.45
C SER A 70 4.31 3.52 11.15
N ILE A 71 4.57 2.29 10.69
CA ILE A 71 3.83 1.70 9.55
C ILE A 71 2.32 1.67 9.84
N ASP A 72 1.95 1.17 11.01
CA ASP A 72 0.55 0.97 11.41
C ASP A 72 -0.16 2.33 11.49
N HIS A 73 0.51 3.32 12.09
CA HIS A 73 0.01 4.68 12.14
C HIS A 73 -0.12 5.31 10.76
N LEU A 74 0.93 5.24 9.94
CA LEU A 74 0.97 5.89 8.63
C LEU A 74 -0.13 5.38 7.71
N PHE A 75 -0.40 4.08 7.72
CA PHE A 75 -1.35 3.48 6.81
C PHE A 75 -2.75 3.32 7.41
N PHE A 76 -2.96 3.09 8.70
CA PHE A 76 -4.30 2.76 9.20
C PHE A 76 -4.81 3.57 10.39
N GLU A 77 -3.95 4.25 11.15
CA GLU A 77 -4.39 4.99 12.35
C GLU A 77 -4.39 6.51 12.16
N CYS A 78 -3.50 7.05 11.32
CA CYS A 78 -3.36 8.48 11.09
C CYS A 78 -4.66 9.06 10.52
N PRO A 79 -5.30 10.04 11.20
CA PRO A 79 -6.55 10.64 10.72
C PRO A 79 -6.47 11.17 9.28
N TYR A 80 -5.32 11.74 8.90
CA TYR A 80 -5.10 12.27 7.56
C TYR A 80 -5.13 11.16 6.49
N THR A 81 -4.42 10.05 6.71
CA THR A 81 -4.38 8.97 5.72
C THR A 81 -5.63 8.09 5.79
N ARG A 82 -6.29 7.98 6.95
CA ARG A 82 -7.56 7.26 7.11
C ARG A 82 -8.66 7.79 6.20
N ASP A 83 -8.78 9.11 5.98
CA ASP A 83 -9.81 9.60 5.06
C ASP A 83 -9.49 9.26 3.60
N ILE A 84 -8.19 9.20 3.23
CA ILE A 84 -7.76 8.74 1.89
C ILE A 84 -8.15 7.27 1.70
N TRP A 85 -7.89 6.43 2.69
CA TRP A 85 -8.33 5.03 2.70
C TRP A 85 -9.85 4.89 2.62
N ARG A 86 -10.59 5.75 3.34
CA ARG A 86 -12.05 5.73 3.32
C ARG A 86 -12.59 6.06 1.92
N ASP A 87 -12.00 7.02 1.21
CA ASP A 87 -12.35 7.29 -0.19
C ASP A 87 -12.02 6.08 -1.09
N ALA A 88 -10.85 5.47 -0.93
CA ALA A 88 -10.47 4.27 -1.70
C ALA A 88 -11.47 3.10 -1.48
N LEU A 89 -11.86 2.83 -0.23
CA LEU A 89 -12.86 1.80 0.10
C LEU A 89 -14.23 2.10 -0.51
N ARG A 90 -14.72 3.34 -0.37
CA ARG A 90 -16.02 3.75 -0.92
C ARG A 90 -16.07 3.59 -2.43
N ARG A 91 -14.97 3.86 -3.14
CA ARG A 91 -14.88 3.65 -4.59
C ARG A 91 -14.93 2.19 -5.02
N CYS A 92 -14.53 1.29 -4.13
CA CYS A 92 -14.68 -0.14 -4.30
C CYS A 92 -16.04 -0.66 -3.82
N ASN A 93 -16.98 0.23 -3.49
CA ASN A 93 -18.28 -0.08 -2.91
C ASN A 93 -18.19 -0.83 -1.56
N ILE A 94 -17.20 -0.47 -0.74
CA ILE A 94 -16.95 -1.08 0.57
C ILE A 94 -17.20 -0.04 1.67
N PHE A 95 -18.14 -0.36 2.56
CA PHE A 95 -18.53 0.50 3.69
C PHE A 95 -18.23 -0.23 5.00
N LYS A 96 -17.01 -0.04 5.49
CA LYS A 96 -16.57 -0.57 6.79
C LYS A 96 -15.64 0.41 7.50
N ASN A 97 -15.43 0.17 8.78
CA ASN A 97 -14.35 0.83 9.50
C ASN A 97 -13.00 0.29 9.05
N ILE A 98 -11.99 1.16 9.02
CA ILE A 98 -10.60 0.76 8.86
C ILE A 98 -10.17 0.14 10.18
N LEU A 99 -9.71 -1.12 10.12
CA LEU A 99 -9.27 -1.91 11.26
C LEU A 99 -7.80 -1.59 11.57
N PRO A 100 -7.27 -2.02 12.73
CA PRO A 100 -5.83 -2.01 12.97
C PRO A 100 -5.09 -2.87 11.95
N TRP A 101 -3.78 -2.67 11.87
CA TRP A 101 -2.96 -3.19 10.77
C TRP A 101 -3.12 -4.70 10.52
N VAL A 102 -3.09 -5.51 11.58
CA VAL A 102 -3.08 -6.98 11.45
C VAL A 102 -4.40 -7.46 10.85
N GLU A 103 -5.52 -6.99 11.39
CA GLU A 103 -6.87 -7.37 10.99
C GLU A 103 -7.20 -6.81 9.60
N GLU A 104 -6.77 -5.59 9.29
CA GLU A 104 -6.97 -4.97 7.98
C GLU A 104 -6.22 -5.73 6.89
N VAL A 105 -4.96 -6.10 7.14
CA VAL A 105 -4.16 -6.90 6.19
C VAL A 105 -4.76 -8.28 6.00
N GLN A 106 -5.15 -8.98 7.08
CA GLN A 106 -5.81 -10.29 6.97
C GLN A 106 -7.10 -10.23 6.15
N TRP A 107 -7.91 -9.19 6.37
CA TRP A 107 -9.11 -8.96 5.57
C TRP A 107 -8.79 -8.72 4.10
N LEU A 108 -7.77 -7.90 3.79
CA LEU A 108 -7.32 -7.65 2.42
C LEU A 108 -6.80 -8.92 1.74
N GLU A 109 -6.02 -9.74 2.45
CA GLU A 109 -5.52 -11.02 1.96
C GLU A 109 -6.66 -11.99 1.61
N ALA A 110 -7.69 -12.06 2.47
CA ALA A 110 -8.87 -12.87 2.22
C ALA A 110 -9.67 -12.35 1.00
N TYR A 111 -9.89 -11.03 0.93
CA TYR A 111 -10.62 -10.38 -0.17
C TYR A 111 -9.91 -10.56 -1.53
N ALA A 112 -8.57 -10.52 -1.52
CA ALA A 112 -7.71 -10.61 -2.70
C ALA A 112 -7.63 -12.02 -3.34
N ARG A 113 -8.25 -13.05 -2.75
CA ARG A 113 -8.21 -14.42 -3.30
C ARG A 113 -9.02 -14.56 -4.59
N GLY A 114 -10.04 -13.71 -4.78
CA GLY A 114 -10.85 -13.67 -5.99
C GLY A 114 -10.09 -13.13 -7.20
N THR A 115 -10.62 -13.38 -8.39
CA THR A 115 -10.12 -12.81 -9.66
C THR A 115 -11.16 -11.96 -10.38
N ASN A 116 -12.33 -11.76 -9.75
CA ASN A 116 -13.40 -10.94 -10.28
C ASN A 116 -13.04 -9.45 -10.26
N PHE A 117 -13.83 -8.65 -10.99
CA PHE A 117 -13.58 -7.22 -11.13
C PHE A 117 -13.50 -6.48 -9.78
N PRO A 118 -14.42 -6.67 -8.81
CA PRO A 118 -14.31 -6.06 -7.48
C PRO A 118 -13.00 -6.37 -6.76
N THR A 119 -12.55 -7.64 -6.77
CA THR A 119 -11.28 -8.03 -6.16
C THR A 119 -10.10 -7.33 -6.80
N VAL A 120 -10.04 -7.30 -8.14
CA VAL A 120 -8.95 -6.60 -8.86
C VAL A 120 -8.98 -5.10 -8.56
N LEU A 121 -10.15 -4.48 -8.60
CA LEU A 121 -10.33 -3.06 -8.34
C LEU A 121 -9.85 -2.70 -6.93
N MET A 122 -10.17 -3.52 -5.95
CA MET A 122 -9.74 -3.33 -4.57
C MET A 122 -8.22 -3.49 -4.43
N SER A 123 -7.63 -4.55 -4.99
CA SER A 123 -6.17 -4.74 -4.95
C SER A 123 -5.40 -3.62 -5.65
N LEU A 124 -5.93 -3.08 -6.75
CA LEU A 124 -5.38 -1.88 -7.40
C LEU A 124 -5.47 -0.65 -6.49
N SER A 125 -6.62 -0.43 -5.86
CA SER A 125 -6.88 0.71 -4.99
C SER A 125 -5.99 0.69 -3.75
N VAL A 126 -5.79 -0.49 -3.15
CA VAL A 126 -4.86 -0.72 -2.03
C VAL A 126 -3.44 -0.36 -2.43
N GLY A 127 -2.95 -0.94 -3.53
CA GLY A 127 -1.58 -0.68 -4.01
C GLY A 127 -1.35 0.80 -4.33
N ALA A 128 -2.31 1.45 -5.00
CA ALA A 128 -2.22 2.87 -5.32
C ALA A 128 -2.27 3.75 -4.07
N THR A 129 -3.15 3.46 -3.12
CA THR A 129 -3.29 4.22 -1.87
C THR A 129 -2.00 4.16 -1.05
N VAL A 130 -1.46 2.95 -0.87
CA VAL A 130 -0.19 2.74 -0.16
C VAL A 130 0.95 3.49 -0.85
N TYR A 131 1.05 3.37 -2.18
CA TYR A 131 2.09 4.06 -2.95
C TYR A 131 2.01 5.58 -2.81
N HIS A 132 0.83 6.17 -2.98
CA HIS A 132 0.66 7.63 -2.95
C HIS A 132 0.82 8.21 -1.54
N ILE A 133 0.40 7.48 -0.50
CA ILE A 133 0.70 7.86 0.90
C ILE A 133 2.20 7.86 1.15
N TRP A 134 2.90 6.79 0.74
CA TRP A 134 4.35 6.70 0.92
C TRP A 134 5.11 7.77 0.13
N LEU A 135 4.68 8.02 -1.10
CA LEU A 135 5.24 9.07 -1.94
C LEU A 135 5.06 10.45 -1.31
N GLU A 136 3.86 10.77 -0.82
CA GLU A 136 3.58 12.03 -0.15
C GLU A 136 4.39 12.19 1.14
N ARG A 137 4.49 11.14 1.96
CA ARG A 137 5.35 11.13 3.15
C ARG A 137 6.79 11.51 2.79
N ASN A 138 7.34 10.92 1.73
CA ASN A 138 8.70 11.22 1.29
C ASN A 138 8.83 12.65 0.73
N ARG A 139 7.82 13.16 0.02
CA ARG A 139 7.83 14.55 -0.45
C ARG A 139 7.87 15.55 0.70
N ARG A 140 7.10 15.32 1.76
CA ARG A 140 7.12 16.17 2.96
C ARG A 140 8.46 16.07 3.67
N CYS A 141 8.99 14.86 3.88
CA CYS A 141 10.26 14.68 4.59
C CYS A 141 11.49 15.25 3.85
N PHE A 142 11.59 15.05 2.53
CA PHE A 142 12.83 15.32 1.80
C PHE A 142 12.77 16.55 0.90
N ARG A 143 11.57 17.06 0.59
CA ARG A 143 11.40 18.18 -0.34
C ARG A 143 10.59 19.32 0.26
N ASN A 144 10.05 19.16 1.47
CA ASN A 144 9.16 20.14 2.10
C ASN A 144 7.99 20.54 1.18
N LEU A 145 7.48 19.58 0.40
CA LEU A 145 6.34 19.75 -0.50
C LEU A 145 5.11 19.04 0.06
N PHE A 146 3.97 19.72 0.07
CA PHE A 146 2.73 19.24 0.66
C PHE A 146 1.62 19.28 -0.38
N LEU A 147 1.05 18.11 -0.69
CA LEU A 147 -0.20 18.05 -1.44
C LEU A 147 -1.39 18.14 -0.50
N LEU A 148 -2.46 18.73 -1.02
CA LEU A 148 -3.78 18.61 -0.43
C LEU A 148 -4.27 17.17 -0.55
N ARG A 149 -5.09 16.76 0.41
CA ARG A 149 -5.66 15.40 0.48
C ARG A 149 -6.39 15.02 -0.81
N ASP A 150 -7.18 15.95 -1.35
CA ASP A 150 -7.98 15.71 -2.56
C ASP A 150 -7.11 15.53 -3.81
N GLU A 151 -5.92 16.15 -3.85
CA GLU A 151 -4.96 15.94 -4.93
C GLU A 151 -4.36 14.53 -4.87
N ILE A 152 -4.09 14.02 -3.66
CA ILE A 152 -3.62 12.63 -3.47
C ILE A 152 -4.71 11.66 -3.90
N ILE A 153 -5.95 11.89 -3.47
CA ILE A 153 -7.13 11.10 -3.87
C ILE A 153 -7.30 11.12 -5.40
N LYS A 154 -7.19 12.29 -6.03
CA LYS A 154 -7.27 12.44 -7.49
C LYS A 154 -6.22 11.59 -8.19
N ARG A 155 -4.96 11.61 -7.74
CA ARG A 155 -3.88 10.81 -8.33
C ARG A 155 -4.11 9.30 -8.17
N ILE A 156 -4.60 8.86 -7.01
CA ILE A 156 -4.99 7.46 -6.80
C ILE A 156 -6.06 7.05 -7.82
N ARG A 157 -7.10 7.88 -8.00
CA ARG A 157 -8.18 7.62 -8.95
C ARG A 157 -7.69 7.54 -10.39
N GLU A 158 -6.81 8.44 -10.80
CA GLU A 158 -6.26 8.46 -12.15
C GLU A 158 -5.45 7.19 -12.44
N ASP A 159 -4.61 6.75 -11.50
CA ASP A 159 -3.80 5.54 -11.68
C ASP A 159 -4.69 4.27 -11.74
N VAL A 160 -5.67 4.15 -10.83
CA VAL A 160 -6.61 3.02 -10.83
C VAL A 160 -7.50 3.03 -12.08
N GLY A 161 -8.01 4.20 -12.47
CA GLY A 161 -8.85 4.39 -13.65
C GLY A 161 -8.11 4.04 -14.95
N ARG A 162 -6.91 4.58 -15.14
CA ARG A 162 -6.06 4.27 -16.31
C ARG A 162 -5.80 2.77 -16.43
N LYS A 163 -5.48 2.09 -15.32
CA LYS A 163 -5.22 0.66 -15.33
C LYS A 163 -6.45 -0.18 -15.61
N ASN A 164 -7.62 0.24 -15.14
CA ASN A 164 -8.88 -0.44 -15.46
C ASN A 164 -9.23 -0.34 -16.95
N ILE A 165 -9.05 0.84 -17.56
CA ILE A 165 -9.30 1.04 -19.00
C ILE A 165 -8.34 0.21 -19.84
N SER A 166 -7.04 0.20 -19.49
CA SER A 166 -6.02 -0.55 -20.24
C SER A 166 -6.18 -2.07 -20.19
N THR A 167 -7.11 -2.59 -19.38
CA THR A 167 -7.32 -4.03 -19.23
C THR A 167 -8.72 -4.49 -19.68
N ARG A 168 -9.44 -3.64 -20.41
CA ARG A 168 -10.68 -3.97 -21.13
C ARG A 168 -10.43 -4.31 -22.61
N TYR A 169 -9.20 -4.13 -23.07
CA TYR A 169 -8.66 -4.55 -24.37
C TYR A 169 -7.57 -5.59 -24.11
#